data_AF-A0A661SV37-F1
#
_entry.id   AF-A0A661SV37-F1
#
_cell.length_a   1.000
_cell.length_b   1.000
_cell.length_c   1.000
_cell.angle_alpha   90.00
_cell.angle_beta   90.00
_cell.angle_gamma   90.00
#
_symmetry.space_group_name_H-M   'P 1'
#
loop_
_entity.id
_entity.type
_entity.pdbx_description
1 polymer ?
#
loop_
_entity_poly.entity_id
_entity_poly.type
_entity_poly.pdbx_seq_one_letter_code
_entity_poly.pdbx_strand_id
1 'polypeptide(L)'
;MFGYGFFDEPRWILEQCMENWIDLYPTKMDQFCCGGGGGALVTGYNAERILYGRKKMDQIKATGAKILVVPCHSCHGQINNLKKEYEMDYLEVKYLWELVADCLILE
;
A
#
# COMPACT_ATOMS: atom_id res chain seq x y z
N MET A 1 -19.70 9.26 -7.63
CA MET A 1 -18.52 8.38 -7.65
C MET A 1 -19.03 6.97 -7.36
N PHE A 2 -18.78 6.00 -8.24
CA PHE A 2 -19.28 4.63 -8.04
C PHE A 2 -18.38 3.90 -7.02
N GLY A 3 -18.98 3.30 -5.99
CA GLY A 3 -18.29 2.54 -4.94
C GLY A 3 -18.42 3.15 -3.54
N TYR A 4 -18.34 2.29 -2.51
CA TYR A 4 -18.26 2.70 -1.10
C TYR A 4 -16.79 2.64 -0.67
N GLY A 5 -16.26 3.76 -0.17
CA GLY A 5 -14.88 3.84 0.29
C GLY A 5 -14.74 3.35 1.72
N PHE A 6 -14.12 2.19 1.91
CA PHE A 6 -13.76 1.67 3.23
C PHE A 6 -12.45 2.32 3.68
N PHE A 7 -12.58 3.40 4.47
CA PHE A 7 -11.43 4.13 4.99
C PHE A 7 -11.18 3.77 6.45
N ASP A 8 -12.20 3.82 7.29
CA ASP A 8 -11.99 3.74 8.73
C ASP A 8 -11.85 2.28 9.19
N GLU A 9 -12.45 1.33 8.47
CA GLU A 9 -12.39 -0.10 8.75
C GLU A 9 -10.97 -0.68 8.73
N PRO A 10 -10.13 -0.46 7.68
CA PRO A 10 -8.75 -0.93 7.72
C PRO A 10 -7.91 -0.25 8.80
N ARG A 11 -8.20 1.01 9.17
CA ARG A 11 -7.50 1.72 10.26
C ARG A 11 -7.86 1.12 11.62
N TRP A 12 -9.13 0.85 11.84
CA TRP A 12 -9.60 0.16 13.02
C TRP A 12 -8.94 -1.22 13.17
N ILE A 13 -8.81 -1.99 12.07
CA ILE A 13 -8.08 -3.27 12.08
C ILE A 13 -6.61 -3.06 12.48
N LEU A 14 -5.92 -2.07 11.89
CA LEU A 14 -4.53 -1.76 12.25
C LEU A 14 -4.38 -1.43 13.75
N GLU A 15 -5.32 -0.66 14.31
CA GLU A 15 -5.34 -0.34 15.75
C GLU A 15 -5.51 -1.59 16.64
N GLN A 16 -6.17 -2.65 16.16
CA GLN A 16 -6.29 -3.90 16.90
C GLN A 16 -5.03 -4.79 16.78
N CYS A 17 -4.27 -4.64 15.69
CA CYS A 17 -3.11 -5.49 15.38
C CYS A 17 -1.78 -4.90 15.86
N MET A 18 -1.65 -3.57 15.92
CA MET A 18 -0.37 -2.91 16.23
C MET A 18 -0.58 -1.56 16.92
N GLU A 19 0.28 -1.25 17.89
CA GLU A 19 0.27 0.04 18.59
C GLU A 19 0.96 1.16 17.78
N ASN A 20 1.97 0.81 16.98
CA ASN A 20 2.78 1.77 16.25
C ASN A 20 2.52 1.69 14.74
N TRP A 21 1.50 2.43 14.30
CA TRP A 21 1.21 2.63 12.88
C TRP A 21 0.97 4.10 12.59
N ILE A 22 1.22 4.48 11.35
CA ILE A 22 0.95 5.83 10.85
C ILE A 22 0.27 5.73 9.49
N ASP A 23 -0.63 6.67 9.25
CA ASP A 23 -1.31 6.79 7.97
C ASP A 23 -0.43 7.51 6.95
N LEU A 24 -0.69 7.23 5.67
CA LEU A 24 -0.07 7.99 4.59
C LEU A 24 -0.79 9.33 4.40
N TYR A 25 -0.05 10.41 4.16
CA TYR A 25 -0.62 11.74 3.88
C TYR A 25 -0.36 12.17 2.43
N PRO A 26 -1.34 12.67 1.66
CA PRO A 26 -2.76 12.84 2.01
C PRO A 26 -3.50 11.49 2.16
N THR A 27 -4.62 11.51 2.90
CA THR A 27 -5.35 10.31 3.35
C THR A 27 -6.77 10.18 2.79
N LYS A 28 -7.42 9.04 3.03
CA LYS A 28 -8.79 8.69 2.60
C LYS A 28 -9.01 8.96 1.10
N MET A 29 -9.95 9.84 0.77
CA MET A 29 -10.31 10.21 -0.60
C MET A 29 -9.17 10.85 -1.38
N ASP A 30 -8.23 11.48 -0.69
CA ASP A 30 -7.12 12.22 -1.31
C ASP A 30 -5.88 11.33 -1.52
N GLN A 31 -5.97 10.03 -1.18
CA GLN A 31 -4.87 9.08 -1.39
C GLN A 31 -4.46 8.98 -2.86
N PHE A 32 -3.15 8.95 -3.11
CA PHE A 32 -2.63 8.68 -4.44
C PHE A 32 -2.82 7.21 -4.83
N CYS A 33 -3.14 6.94 -6.09
CA CYS A 33 -3.14 5.57 -6.63
C CYS A 33 -1.70 5.04 -6.77
N CYS A 34 -1.50 3.73 -6.65
CA CYS A 34 -0.19 3.08 -6.88
C CYS A 34 0.21 3.03 -8.37
N GLY A 35 -0.76 3.17 -9.28
CA GLY A 35 -0.57 3.03 -10.73
C GLY A 35 -0.76 1.61 -11.28
N GLY A 36 -1.07 0.61 -10.43
CA GLY A 36 -1.25 -0.78 -10.85
C GLY A 36 -2.70 -1.23 -11.14
N GLY A 37 -3.68 -0.38 -10.81
CA GLY A 37 -5.11 -0.68 -10.99
C GLY A 37 -5.58 -0.62 -12.45
N GLY A 38 -6.85 -0.95 -12.69
CA GLY A 38 -7.48 -0.79 -14.01
C GLY A 38 -6.87 -1.66 -15.13
N GLY A 39 -6.18 -2.75 -14.77
CA GLY A 39 -5.45 -3.60 -15.71
C GLY A 39 -4.02 -3.13 -16.02
N ALA A 40 -3.55 -2.00 -15.49
CA ALA A 40 -2.24 -1.44 -15.83
C ALA A 40 -1.08 -2.41 -15.60
N LEU A 41 -1.14 -3.27 -14.58
CA LEU A 41 -0.13 -4.29 -14.29
C LEU A 41 0.07 -5.34 -15.41
N VAL A 42 -0.97 -5.61 -16.21
CA VAL A 42 -0.92 -6.60 -17.29
C VAL A 42 -0.78 -5.96 -18.68
N THR A 43 -0.61 -4.64 -18.72
CA THR A 43 -0.37 -3.90 -19.96
C THR A 43 1.12 -3.72 -20.21
N GLY A 44 1.50 -3.29 -21.42
CA GLY A 44 2.89 -2.96 -21.77
C GLY A 44 3.39 -1.61 -21.24
N TYR A 45 2.54 -0.80 -20.61
CA TYR A 45 2.85 0.58 -20.18
C TYR A 45 3.64 0.64 -18.86
N ASN A 46 4.75 -0.10 -18.81
CA ASN A 46 5.57 -0.23 -17.61
C ASN A 46 6.23 1.09 -17.20
N ALA A 47 6.76 1.84 -18.16
CA ALA A 47 7.43 3.11 -17.86
C ALA A 47 6.47 4.14 -17.26
N GLU A 48 5.26 4.21 -17.81
CA GLU A 48 4.22 5.14 -17.40
C GLU A 48 3.68 4.80 -16.01
N ARG A 49 3.40 3.52 -15.72
CA ARG A 49 2.96 3.11 -14.37
C ARG A 49 4.06 3.33 -13.33
N ILE A 50 5.33 3.13 -13.69
CA ILE A 50 6.47 3.36 -12.80
C ILE A 50 6.62 4.85 -12.50
N LEU A 51 6.52 5.70 -13.54
CA LEU A 51 6.58 7.15 -13.39
C LEU A 51 5.42 7.69 -12.54
N TYR A 52 4.20 7.21 -12.78
CA TYR A 52 3.02 7.60 -12.00
C TYR A 52 3.15 7.18 -10.53
N GLY A 53 3.66 5.97 -10.29
CA GLY A 53 3.89 5.42 -8.95
C GLY A 53 4.81 6.25 -8.07
N ARG A 54 5.66 7.11 -8.65
CA ARG A 54 6.58 8.02 -7.93
C ARG A 54 5.93 8.72 -6.75
N LYS A 55 4.78 9.36 -6.96
CA LYS A 55 4.08 10.13 -5.91
C LYS A 55 3.69 9.25 -4.72
N LYS A 56 3.29 8.00 -4.98
CA LYS A 56 2.98 7.03 -3.92
C LYS A 56 4.26 6.61 -3.19
N MET A 57 5.37 6.40 -3.91
CA MET A 57 6.65 6.05 -3.30
C MET A 57 7.20 7.18 -2.44
N ASP A 58 7.12 8.43 -2.90
CA ASP A 58 7.50 9.62 -2.11
C ASP A 58 6.68 9.72 -0.83
N GLN A 59 5.36 9.48 -0.94
CA GLN A 59 4.45 9.45 0.19
C GLN A 59 4.82 8.37 1.21
N ILE A 60 5.15 7.15 0.77
CA ILE A 60 5.58 6.06 1.67
C ILE A 60 6.94 6.42 2.29
N LYS A 61 7.90 6.89 1.50
CA LYS A 61 9.25 7.24 1.95
C LYS A 61 9.24 8.32 3.03
N ALA A 62 8.35 9.32 2.91
CA ALA A 62 8.20 10.40 3.88
C ALA A 62 7.80 9.91 5.29
N THR A 63 7.20 8.73 5.40
CA THR A 63 6.80 8.16 6.70
C THR A 63 7.95 7.50 7.46
N GLY A 64 9.01 7.09 6.77
CA GLY A 64 10.08 6.26 7.36
C GLY A 64 9.63 4.84 7.75
N ALA A 65 8.42 4.42 7.39
CA ALA A 65 7.90 3.09 7.71
C ALA A 65 8.71 2.00 6.99
N LYS A 66 8.91 0.87 7.70
CA LYS A 66 9.59 -0.32 7.16
C LYS A 66 8.62 -1.37 6.66
N ILE A 67 7.37 -1.32 7.11
CA ILE A 67 6.28 -2.19 6.69
C ILE A 67 5.17 -1.32 6.13
N LEU A 68 4.69 -1.65 4.94
CA LEU A 68 3.52 -1.05 4.32
C LEU A 68 2.41 -2.10 4.23
N VAL A 69 1.25 -1.78 4.79
CA VAL A 69 0.07 -2.66 4.75
C VAL A 69 -0.90 -2.17 3.68
N VAL A 70 -1.31 -3.05 2.78
CA VAL A 70 -2.26 -2.73 1.70
C VAL A 70 -3.35 -3.79 1.57
N PRO A 71 -4.64 -3.43 1.42
CA PRO A 71 -5.71 -4.42 1.23
C PRO A 71 -5.90 -4.86 -0.23
N CYS A 72 -5.26 -4.17 -1.19
CA CYS A 72 -5.51 -4.35 -2.62
C CYS A 72 -4.39 -5.16 -3.30
N HIS A 73 -4.78 -6.21 -4.02
CA HIS A 73 -3.87 -7.05 -4.83
C HIS A 73 -3.01 -6.24 -5.80
N SER A 74 -3.60 -5.33 -6.56
CA SER A 74 -2.86 -4.51 -7.52
C SER A 74 -1.89 -3.56 -6.83
N CYS A 75 -2.24 -3.01 -5.66
CA CYS A 75 -1.31 -2.18 -4.87
C CYS A 75 -0.12 -3.01 -4.37
N HIS A 76 -0.37 -4.20 -3.84
CA HIS A 76 0.67 -5.09 -3.37
C HIS A 76 1.68 -5.41 -4.48
N GLY A 77 1.21 -5.86 -5.65
CA GLY A 77 2.07 -6.19 -6.78
C GLY A 77 2.81 -4.97 -7.34
N GLN A 78 2.10 -3.84 -7.50
CA GLN A 78 2.68 -2.62 -8.06
C GLN A 78 3.78 -2.05 -7.17
N ILE A 79 3.55 -1.95 -5.86
CA ILE A 79 4.53 -1.35 -4.96
C ILE A 79 5.77 -2.23 -4.87
N ASN A 80 5.61 -3.56 -4.85
CA ASN A 80 6.75 -4.48 -4.95
C ASN A 80 7.57 -4.28 -6.24
N ASN A 81 6.93 -4.01 -7.38
CA ASN A 81 7.64 -3.65 -8.61
C ASN A 81 8.36 -2.29 -8.49
N LEU A 82 7.76 -1.31 -7.82
CA LEU A 82 8.31 0.04 -7.66
C LEU A 82 9.50 0.08 -6.69
N LYS A 83 9.55 -0.78 -5.67
CA LYS A 83 10.60 -0.76 -4.63
C LYS A 83 12.01 -0.67 -5.22
N LYS A 84 12.31 -1.49 -6.23
CA LYS A 84 13.63 -1.53 -6.86
C LYS A 84 13.97 -0.24 -7.61
N GLU A 85 13.00 0.33 -8.32
CA GLU A 85 13.18 1.56 -9.11
C GLU A 85 13.39 2.81 -8.24
N TYR A 86 12.94 2.77 -6.98
CA TYR A 86 13.00 3.90 -6.05
C TYR A 86 13.90 3.64 -4.83
N GLU A 87 14.75 2.60 -4.88
CA GLU A 87 15.75 2.25 -3.84
C GLU A 87 15.11 1.97 -2.46
N MET A 88 13.94 1.33 -2.46
CA MET A 88 13.15 0.99 -1.27
C MET A 88 13.07 -0.51 -1.04
N ASP A 89 14.12 -1.27 -1.37
CA ASP A 89 14.16 -2.74 -1.20
C ASP A 89 13.91 -3.18 0.26
N TYR A 90 14.26 -2.32 1.22
CA TYR A 90 14.03 -2.50 2.66
C TYR A 90 12.55 -2.50 3.09
N LEU A 91 11.64 -2.01 2.24
CA LEU A 91 10.22 -1.88 2.58
C LEU A 91 9.50 -3.23 2.46
N GLU A 92 9.05 -3.83 3.55
CA GLU A 92 8.14 -4.98 3.50
C GLU A 92 6.75 -4.51 3.08
N VAL A 93 6.14 -5.17 2.09
CA VAL A 93 4.76 -4.89 1.68
C VAL A 93 3.93 -6.09 2.05
N LYS A 94 2.92 -5.90 2.89
CA LYS A 94 2.03 -6.95 3.37
C LYS A 94 0.60 -6.67 2.98
N TYR A 95 -0.16 -7.74 2.80
CA TYR A 95 -1.60 -7.63 2.81
C TYR A 95 -2.14 -7.34 4.21
N LEU A 96 -3.29 -6.66 4.28
CA LEU A 96 -3.99 -6.47 5.55
C LEU A 96 -4.34 -7.80 6.24
N TRP A 97 -4.73 -8.82 5.46
CA TRP A 97 -5.06 -10.14 6.02
C TRP A 97 -3.81 -10.90 6.49
N GLU A 98 -2.65 -10.69 5.87
CA GLU A 98 -1.37 -11.27 6.35
C GLU A 98 -1.00 -10.70 7.70
N LEU A 99 -1.12 -9.37 7.86
CA LEU A 99 -0.92 -8.74 9.16
C LEU A 99 -1.86 -9.33 10.22
N VAL A 100 -3.16 -9.45 9.90
CA VAL A 100 -4.12 -10.03 10.84
C VAL A 100 -3.69 -11.44 11.23
N ALA A 101 -3.29 -12.27 10.26
CA ALA A 101 -2.82 -13.63 10.52
C ALA A 101 -1.58 -13.67 11.41
N ASP A 102 -0.62 -12.76 11.21
CA ASP A 102 0.60 -12.67 12.04
C ASP A 102 0.31 -12.27 13.49
N CYS A 103 -0.79 -11.56 13.73
CA CYS A 103 -1.21 -11.14 15.07
C CYS A 103 -2.04 -12.19 15.81
N LEU A 104 -2.46 -13.28 15.15
CA LEU A 104 -3.23 -14.33 15.79
C LEU A 104 -2.34 -15.20 16.69
N ILE A 105 -2.72 -15.34 17.95
CA ILE A 105 -2.14 -16.33 18.86
C ILE A 105 -2.83 -17.65 18.57
N LEU A 106 -2.09 -18.60 18.00
CA LEU A 106 -2.56 -19.97 17.80
C LEU A 106 -2.14 -20.81 19.02
N GLU A 107 -3.12 -21.37 19.73
CA GLU A 107 -2.92 -22.33 20.83
C GLU A 107 -2.41 -23.69 20.34
#